data_AF-A0A972RUL6-F1
#
_entry.id   AF-A0A972RUL6-F1
#
_cell.length_a   1.000
_cell.length_b   1.000
_cell.length_c   1.000
_cell.angle_alpha   90.00
_cell.angle_beta   90.00
_cell.angle_gamma   90.00
#
_symmetry.space_group_name_H-M   'P 1'
#
loop_
_entity.id
_entity.type
_entity.pdbx_description
1 polymer ?
#
loop_
_entity_poly.entity_id
_entity_poly.type
_entity_poly.pdbx_seq_one_letter_code
_entity_poly.pdbx_strand_id
1 'polypeptide(L)'
;MKRKNIKIQNVSYIVISLIISFVLFSCEGRNRRNSEDNDKNTQSSTDKDTLAIDSDTIQNKLNNKTKVYFYIENSASIFGYINGFTDYIDVVNELAAMPKFEENNIEREYYFINGRKDLKVNYIGSSKEGNILVDKFNKSKNAYNSGDVSASDLNTMFQLALQKASDNDISILISDGIYDIKDKRAPKAALVTEGKNTRTQFINRLSQGDLQTILVKLQSDFNGKYYFVTKYNAKGRQKYIKIKQKRPYYIWIFGKSELLNEYFTDEYLSSLKGFNDLVRFLKNEKTNIPYEISNKENIGRFDFDRDNPKMLKNVSFNERDNIFQFSFKVDYSTLPFPNEYFTNVENYECIGTGKYNVKKIVNINDKKYTHLITVYTKTSPYGKLSVNLKNVLPDWIEKTSTLEENETKVDESTTFGFKFLIDGISEAYIYMNKGNKYIATFEFILTK
;
A
#
# COMPACT_ATOMS: atom_id res chain seq x y z
N MET A 1 7.09 56.64 3.46
CA MET A 1 7.62 56.96 4.82
C MET A 1 6.69 56.31 5.85
N LYS A 2 7.27 55.75 6.92
CA LYS A 2 6.66 55.12 8.12
C LYS A 2 6.43 53.59 8.09
N ARG A 3 7.43 52.92 8.68
CA ARG A 3 7.45 51.56 9.26
C ARG A 3 6.34 51.39 10.32
N LYS A 4 5.79 50.18 10.44
CA LYS A 4 5.14 49.63 11.66
C LYS A 4 5.70 48.22 11.85
N ASN A 5 6.71 48.04 12.69
CA ASN A 5 6.67 47.72 14.13
C ASN A 5 5.92 46.43 14.47
N ILE A 6 6.75 45.39 14.63
CA ILE A 6 6.50 44.09 15.24
C ILE A 6 6.27 44.28 16.76
N LYS A 7 5.28 43.61 17.32
CA LYS A 7 5.16 43.36 18.76
C LYS A 7 5.18 41.85 19.00
N ILE A 8 6.25 41.40 19.65
CA ILE A 8 6.39 40.09 20.28
C ILE A 8 5.85 40.23 21.70
N GLN A 9 4.99 39.31 22.14
CA GLN A 9 4.63 39.15 23.55
C GLN A 9 5.01 37.74 24.01
N ASN A 10 5.96 37.70 24.94
CA ASN A 10 6.31 36.57 25.78
C ASN A 10 5.24 36.39 26.85
N VAL A 11 4.86 35.16 27.15
CA VAL A 11 4.40 34.76 28.49
C VAL A 11 4.96 33.36 28.80
N SER A 12 5.90 33.32 29.74
CA SER A 12 6.28 32.11 30.50
C SER A 12 5.29 31.94 31.65
N TYR A 13 4.85 30.71 31.93
CA TYR A 13 4.70 30.21 33.31
C TYR A 13 4.90 28.69 33.37
N ILE A 14 5.81 28.31 34.25
CA ILE A 14 6.12 26.97 34.74
C ILE A 14 5.11 26.62 35.85
N VAL A 15 4.55 25.41 35.85
CA VAL A 15 4.19 24.71 37.10
C VAL A 15 4.49 23.23 36.95
N ILE A 16 5.36 22.76 37.84
CA ILE A 16 5.75 21.37 38.11
C ILE A 16 4.69 20.74 39.02
N SER A 17 4.31 19.48 38.78
CA SER A 17 3.87 18.61 39.88
C SER A 17 4.18 17.15 39.58
N LEU A 18 5.07 16.61 40.42
CA LEU A 18 5.50 15.22 40.55
C LEU A 18 4.96 14.79 41.92
N ILE A 19 4.08 13.78 41.98
CA ILE A 19 3.79 13.09 43.24
C ILE A 19 3.81 11.58 43.00
N ILE A 20 4.87 10.98 43.53
CA ILE A 20 4.99 9.56 43.86
C ILE A 20 4.52 9.41 45.30
N SER A 21 3.68 8.42 45.60
CA SER A 21 3.71 7.75 46.90
C SER A 21 3.12 6.34 46.83
N PHE A 22 3.98 5.40 47.21
CA PHE A 22 3.71 4.04 47.68
C PHE A 22 2.72 4.03 48.84
N VAL A 23 1.80 3.05 48.86
CA VAL A 23 1.39 2.40 50.12
C VAL A 23 1.23 0.89 49.87
N LEU A 24 2.13 0.12 50.47
CA LEU A 24 1.96 -1.29 50.78
C LEU A 24 1.00 -1.41 51.97
N PHE A 25 0.04 -2.32 51.92
CA PHE A 25 -0.49 -2.95 53.14
C PHE A 25 -0.56 -4.47 52.95
N SER A 26 0.38 -5.11 53.63
CA SER A 26 0.28 -6.48 54.12
C SER A 26 -0.87 -6.58 55.12
N CYS A 27 -1.66 -7.65 55.04
CA CYS A 27 -2.41 -8.18 56.17
C CYS A 27 -2.17 -9.69 56.21
N GLU A 28 -1.21 -10.05 57.04
CA GLU A 28 -1.03 -11.39 57.58
C GLU A 28 -1.92 -11.52 58.82
N GLY A 29 -2.83 -12.49 58.83
CA GLY A 29 -3.73 -12.78 59.95
C GLY A 29 -4.01 -14.27 60.02
N ARG A 30 -3.26 -14.97 60.88
CA ARG A 30 -3.31 -16.41 61.14
C ARG A 30 -4.51 -16.85 61.99
N ASN A 31 -4.80 -18.16 61.85
CA ASN A 31 -5.30 -19.15 62.84
C ASN A 31 -6.81 -19.44 62.98
N ARG A 32 -7.22 -20.63 62.54
CA ARG A 32 -7.55 -21.87 63.34
C ARG A 32 -8.26 -22.88 62.42
N ARG A 33 -7.69 -24.07 62.16
CA ARG A 33 -7.68 -25.36 62.89
C ARG A 33 -8.94 -26.22 62.73
N ASN A 34 -8.67 -27.52 62.48
CA ASN A 34 -9.51 -28.73 62.42
C ASN A 34 -10.10 -29.04 61.04
N SER A 35 -10.08 -30.26 60.51
CA SER A 35 -9.52 -31.57 60.92
C SER A 35 -9.83 -32.55 59.77
N GLU A 36 -8.97 -33.57 59.57
CA GLU A 36 -9.33 -34.95 59.17
C GLU A 36 -10.03 -35.18 57.81
N ASP A 37 -9.75 -36.19 56.97
CA ASP A 37 -8.79 -37.29 56.92
C ASP A 37 -8.99 -38.01 55.56
N ASN A 38 -7.99 -38.79 55.12
CA ASN A 38 -8.07 -39.91 54.14
C ASN A 38 -8.32 -39.59 52.63
N ASP A 39 -7.72 -40.25 51.63
CA ASP A 39 -6.74 -41.34 51.56
C ASP A 39 -6.08 -41.38 50.16
N LYS A 40 -5.04 -42.21 50.06
CA LYS A 40 -4.05 -42.44 48.98
C LYS A 40 -4.61 -42.75 47.57
N ASN A 41 -3.87 -42.38 46.51
CA ASN A 41 -3.11 -43.38 45.72
C ASN A 41 -2.09 -42.77 44.74
N THR A 42 -1.04 -43.55 44.47
CA THR A 42 0.20 -43.18 43.76
C THR A 42 0.20 -43.68 42.31
N GLN A 43 0.94 -42.96 41.46
CA GLN A 43 1.84 -43.45 40.38
C GLN A 43 1.40 -43.49 38.90
N SER A 44 2.35 -42.97 38.08
CA SER A 44 2.63 -43.23 36.65
C SER A 44 1.67 -42.62 35.61
N SER A 45 2.04 -42.16 34.42
CA SER A 45 3.24 -41.71 33.70
C SER A 45 2.73 -41.37 32.28
N THR A 46 3.58 -40.74 31.45
CA THR A 46 3.54 -40.63 29.97
C THR A 46 2.58 -39.62 29.29
N ASP A 47 3.23 -38.64 28.65
CA ASP A 47 3.06 -38.19 27.25
C ASP A 47 1.79 -37.45 26.80
N LYS A 48 1.96 -36.12 26.62
CA LYS A 48 1.85 -35.35 25.35
C LYS A 48 1.37 -33.91 25.63
N ASP A 49 2.32 -33.00 25.79
CA ASP A 49 2.05 -31.56 25.67
C ASP A 49 1.73 -31.24 24.21
N THR A 50 0.46 -31.36 23.87
CA THR A 50 -0.12 -30.67 22.71
C THR A 50 -0.63 -29.35 23.27
N LEU A 51 0.15 -28.28 23.09
CA LEU A 51 -0.33 -26.92 23.31
C LEU A 51 -1.40 -26.64 22.24
N ALA A 52 -2.65 -26.97 22.57
CA ALA A 52 -3.82 -26.53 21.84
C ALA A 52 -3.82 -25.00 21.88
N ILE A 53 -3.53 -24.39 20.72
CA ILE A 53 -3.76 -22.97 20.52
C ILE A 53 -5.27 -22.78 20.60
N ASP A 54 -5.67 -22.13 21.68
CA ASP A 54 -7.06 -21.81 22.00
C ASP A 54 -7.66 -20.99 20.86
N SER A 55 -8.62 -21.60 20.16
CA SER A 55 -9.33 -21.01 19.01
C SER A 55 -10.17 -19.82 19.45
N ASP A 56 -10.53 -19.75 20.74
CA ASP A 56 -11.27 -18.64 21.32
C ASP A 56 -10.41 -17.38 21.47
N THR A 57 -9.08 -17.52 21.54
CA THR A 57 -8.16 -16.38 21.59
C THR A 57 -7.98 -15.71 20.20
N ILE A 58 -8.16 -16.46 19.10
CA ILE A 58 -8.19 -15.90 17.73
C ILE A 58 -9.56 -15.28 17.44
N GLN A 59 -10.67 -15.91 17.84
CA GLN A 59 -12.01 -15.36 17.64
C GLN A 59 -12.25 -14.06 18.43
N ASN A 60 -11.72 -13.94 19.65
CA ASN A 60 -11.93 -12.75 20.47
C ASN A 60 -11.14 -11.50 20.03
N LYS A 61 -10.17 -11.61 19.11
CA LYS A 61 -9.44 -10.46 18.55
C LYS A 61 -10.13 -9.83 17.33
N LEU A 62 -11.14 -10.49 16.77
CA LEU A 62 -11.93 -10.06 15.60
C LEU A 62 -13.23 -9.32 15.97
N ASN A 63 -13.44 -8.99 17.24
CA ASN A 63 -14.66 -8.32 17.73
C ASN A 63 -14.81 -6.84 17.35
N ASN A 64 -13.95 -6.31 16.46
CA ASN A 64 -14.19 -5.04 15.78
C ASN A 64 -14.66 -5.34 14.36
N LYS A 65 -15.98 -5.28 14.14
CA LYS A 65 -16.64 -5.50 12.85
C LYS A 65 -16.06 -4.56 11.78
N THR A 66 -15.21 -5.10 10.92
CA THR A 66 -14.70 -4.39 9.74
C THR A 66 -15.86 -3.89 8.88
N LYS A 67 -15.82 -2.62 8.50
CA LYS A 67 -16.68 -2.04 7.46
C LYS A 67 -15.87 -1.61 6.24
N VAL A 68 -16.55 -1.59 5.08
CA VAL A 68 -15.96 -1.16 3.82
C VAL A 68 -16.73 0.04 3.27
N TYR A 69 -16.05 1.16 3.06
CA TYR A 69 -16.65 2.37 2.50
C TYR A 69 -16.24 2.54 1.04
N PHE A 70 -17.21 2.55 0.14
CA PHE A 70 -17.03 2.84 -1.27
C PHE A 70 -17.31 4.31 -1.55
N TYR A 71 -16.28 5.00 -2.03
CA TYR A 71 -16.32 6.38 -2.50
C TYR A 71 -16.17 6.38 -4.02
N ILE A 72 -17.27 6.63 -4.71
CA ILE A 72 -17.31 6.66 -6.17
C ILE A 72 -17.32 8.13 -6.58
N GLU A 73 -16.29 8.55 -7.32
CA GLU A 73 -16.29 9.89 -7.91
C GLU A 73 -17.50 10.06 -8.82
N ASN A 74 -18.19 11.17 -8.64
CA ASN A 74 -19.43 11.46 -9.36
C ASN A 74 -19.37 12.81 -10.09
N SER A 75 -18.34 13.00 -10.91
CA SER A 75 -18.16 14.19 -11.74
C SER A 75 -18.48 13.90 -13.20
N ALA A 76 -18.63 14.97 -13.99
CA ALA A 76 -18.90 14.87 -15.41
C ALA A 76 -17.80 14.12 -16.20
N SER A 77 -16.57 14.03 -15.67
CA SER A 77 -15.49 13.26 -16.30
C SER A 77 -15.69 11.75 -16.14
N ILE A 78 -16.42 11.28 -15.13
CA ILE A 78 -16.72 9.87 -14.91
C ILE A 78 -17.89 9.38 -15.77
N PHE A 79 -18.77 10.28 -16.23
CA PHE A 79 -20.02 9.90 -16.90
C PHE A 79 -19.86 9.09 -18.18
N GLY A 80 -18.71 9.15 -18.84
CA GLY A 80 -18.44 8.31 -20.00
C GLY A 80 -18.29 6.82 -19.65
N TYR A 81 -17.82 6.49 -18.44
CA TYR A 81 -17.68 5.11 -17.98
C TYR A 81 -19.00 4.46 -17.59
N ILE A 82 -20.02 5.25 -17.25
CA ILE A 82 -21.33 4.73 -16.81
C ILE A 82 -22.40 4.80 -17.91
N ASN A 83 -21.99 5.00 -19.16
CA ASN A 83 -22.90 5.11 -20.30
C ASN A 83 -23.13 3.75 -20.97
N GLY A 84 -24.06 2.98 -20.41
CA GLY A 84 -24.36 1.61 -20.83
C GLY A 84 -23.63 0.59 -19.95
N PHE A 85 -23.63 -0.68 -20.35
CA PHE A 85 -22.90 -1.74 -19.64
C PHE A 85 -21.42 -1.68 -20.03
N THR A 86 -20.56 -1.28 -19.09
CA THR A 86 -19.12 -1.13 -19.29
C THR A 86 -18.36 -1.95 -18.25
N ASP A 87 -17.09 -2.22 -18.53
CA ASP A 87 -16.20 -2.93 -17.59
C ASP A 87 -16.06 -2.19 -16.25
N TYR A 88 -16.18 -0.85 -16.25
CA TYR A 88 -16.22 -0.04 -15.04
C TYR A 88 -17.41 -0.44 -14.13
N ILE A 89 -18.61 -0.52 -14.69
CA ILE A 89 -19.80 -0.91 -13.93
C ILE A 89 -19.66 -2.36 -13.43
N ASP A 90 -19.17 -3.26 -14.28
CA ASP A 90 -18.92 -4.65 -13.91
C ASP A 90 -17.98 -4.74 -12.71
N VAL A 91 -16.83 -4.06 -12.76
CA VAL A 91 -15.81 -4.09 -11.68
C VAL A 91 -16.32 -3.47 -10.38
N VAL A 92 -17.03 -2.34 -10.45
CA VAL A 92 -17.59 -1.71 -9.25
C VAL A 92 -18.59 -2.65 -8.55
N ASN A 93 -19.41 -3.37 -9.32
CA ASN A 93 -20.33 -4.38 -8.79
C ASN A 93 -19.59 -5.62 -8.27
N GLU A 94 -18.56 -6.09 -8.96
CA GLU A 94 -17.73 -7.22 -8.52
C GLU A 94 -17.05 -6.94 -7.18
N LEU A 95 -16.51 -5.74 -6.99
CA LEU A 95 -15.94 -5.33 -5.69
C LEU A 95 -17.00 -5.24 -4.60
N ALA A 96 -18.18 -4.74 -4.92
CA ALA A 96 -19.30 -4.64 -3.97
C ALA A 96 -19.82 -6.02 -3.55
N ALA A 97 -19.76 -7.01 -4.44
CA ALA A 97 -20.20 -8.39 -4.26
C ALA A 97 -19.04 -9.37 -3.99
N MET A 98 -17.86 -8.87 -3.59
CA MET A 98 -16.68 -9.70 -3.40
C MET A 98 -16.98 -10.91 -2.50
N PRO A 99 -16.68 -12.16 -2.91
CA PRO A 99 -17.06 -13.35 -2.17
C PRO A 99 -16.61 -13.35 -0.70
N LYS A 100 -15.38 -12.89 -0.41
CA LYS A 100 -14.87 -12.80 0.96
C LYS A 100 -15.63 -11.79 1.84
N PHE A 101 -16.19 -10.72 1.25
CA PHE A 101 -17.05 -9.81 2.01
C PHE A 101 -18.40 -10.44 2.35
N GLU A 102 -18.93 -11.28 1.45
CA GLU A 102 -20.17 -12.02 1.71
C GLU A 102 -19.93 -13.11 2.77
N GLU A 103 -18.87 -13.91 2.63
CA GLU A 103 -18.47 -14.96 3.58
C GLU A 103 -18.28 -14.39 5.00
N ASN A 104 -17.59 -13.25 5.10
CA ASN A 104 -17.32 -12.61 6.39
C ASN A 104 -18.42 -11.62 6.83
N ASN A 105 -19.55 -11.57 6.12
CA ASN A 105 -20.72 -10.73 6.46
C ASN A 105 -20.35 -9.25 6.68
N ILE A 106 -19.44 -8.74 5.85
CA ILE A 106 -18.86 -7.40 5.94
C ILE A 106 -19.89 -6.37 5.50
N GLU A 107 -20.09 -5.35 6.34
CA GLU A 107 -20.99 -4.24 6.04
C GLU A 107 -20.30 -3.25 5.09
N ARG A 108 -21.03 -2.86 4.05
CA ARG A 108 -20.55 -1.96 3.00
C ARG A 108 -21.42 -0.73 2.95
N GLU A 109 -20.81 0.44 2.83
CA GLU A 109 -21.50 1.71 2.64
C GLU A 109 -21.03 2.37 1.36
N TYR A 110 -21.96 2.96 0.60
CA TYR A 110 -21.69 3.48 -0.74
C TYR A 110 -22.01 4.97 -0.80
N TYR A 111 -21.09 5.73 -1.41
CA TYR A 111 -21.15 7.19 -1.49
C TYR A 111 -20.77 7.69 -2.87
N PHE A 112 -21.55 8.64 -3.40
CA PHE A 112 -21.13 9.47 -4.51
C PHE A 112 -20.47 10.74 -3.97
N ILE A 113 -19.25 11.00 -4.44
CA ILE A 113 -18.47 12.16 -4.00
C ILE A 113 -18.04 13.06 -5.17
N ASN A 114 -18.20 14.38 -4.99
CA ASN A 114 -17.80 15.40 -5.96
C ASN A 114 -17.75 16.80 -5.32
N GLY A 115 -17.29 17.79 -6.08
CA GLY A 115 -17.24 19.20 -5.70
C GLY A 115 -15.82 19.72 -5.46
N ARG A 116 -15.66 21.05 -5.54
CA ARG A 116 -14.36 21.73 -5.43
C ARG A 116 -14.04 22.34 -4.06
N LYS A 117 -15.01 23.03 -3.45
CA LYS A 117 -14.82 23.72 -2.15
C LYS A 117 -15.53 23.01 -1.00
N ASP A 118 -16.77 22.60 -1.25
CA ASP A 118 -17.56 21.80 -0.32
C ASP A 118 -17.72 20.41 -0.94
N LEU A 119 -16.89 19.45 -0.52
CA LEU A 119 -17.05 18.07 -0.96
C LEU A 119 -18.44 17.58 -0.59
N LYS A 120 -19.24 17.26 -1.60
CA LYS A 120 -20.57 16.66 -1.42
C LYS A 120 -20.37 15.17 -1.26
N VAL A 121 -20.85 14.63 -0.15
CA VAL A 121 -20.80 13.20 0.17
C VAL A 121 -22.23 12.69 0.20
N ASN A 122 -22.69 12.12 -0.90
CA ASN A 122 -24.06 11.68 -1.06
C ASN A 122 -24.14 10.18 -0.76
N TYR A 123 -24.78 9.82 0.36
CA TYR A 123 -25.01 8.43 0.73
C TYR A 123 -25.98 7.76 -0.25
N ILE A 124 -25.59 6.61 -0.78
CA ILE A 124 -26.35 5.84 -1.77
C ILE A 124 -27.15 4.73 -1.07
N GLY A 125 -26.54 4.12 -0.05
CA GLY A 125 -27.08 2.99 0.69
C GLY A 125 -25.99 2.24 1.43
N SER A 126 -26.41 1.26 2.23
CA SER A 126 -25.53 0.29 2.88
C SER A 126 -26.11 -1.09 2.71
N SER A 127 -25.22 -2.08 2.59
CA SER A 127 -25.61 -3.46 2.43
C SER A 127 -24.65 -4.40 3.11
N LYS A 128 -25.18 -5.58 3.42
CA LYS A 128 -24.37 -6.78 3.54
C LYS A 128 -24.58 -7.73 2.35
N GLU A 129 -25.14 -7.24 1.26
CA GLU A 129 -25.31 -7.95 -0.01
C GLU A 129 -24.80 -7.05 -1.15
N GLY A 130 -24.03 -7.58 -2.10
CA GLY A 130 -23.37 -6.78 -3.14
C GLY A 130 -24.27 -6.20 -4.24
N ASN A 131 -25.58 -6.40 -4.17
CA ASN A 131 -26.54 -6.06 -5.22
C ASN A 131 -27.01 -4.59 -5.25
N ILE A 132 -26.69 -3.77 -4.23
CA ILE A 132 -27.21 -2.40 -4.12
C ILE A 132 -26.76 -1.49 -5.27
N LEU A 133 -25.53 -1.66 -5.76
CA LEU A 133 -24.99 -0.80 -6.81
C LEU A 133 -25.58 -1.11 -8.19
N VAL A 134 -25.83 -2.39 -8.51
CA VAL A 134 -26.46 -2.83 -9.77
C VAL A 134 -27.79 -2.10 -9.98
N ASP A 135 -28.61 -2.05 -8.93
CA ASP A 135 -29.91 -1.39 -8.95
C ASP A 135 -29.79 0.12 -9.19
N LYS A 136 -28.75 0.78 -8.66
CA LYS A 136 -28.54 2.22 -8.81
C LYS A 136 -27.90 2.58 -10.16
N PHE A 137 -27.03 1.75 -10.72
CA PHE A 137 -26.51 1.87 -12.09
C PHE A 137 -27.61 1.70 -13.13
N ASN A 138 -28.55 0.78 -12.90
CA ASN A 138 -29.59 0.45 -13.88
C ASN A 138 -30.82 1.38 -13.83
N LYS A 139 -31.18 1.97 -12.67
CA LYS A 139 -32.48 2.64 -12.49
C LYS A 139 -32.58 4.10 -12.93
N SER A 140 -31.48 4.86 -13.13
CA SER A 140 -31.60 6.23 -13.71
C SER A 140 -30.26 6.90 -14.05
N LYS A 141 -30.17 7.53 -15.23
CA LYS A 141 -29.12 8.52 -15.55
C LYS A 141 -29.07 9.69 -14.56
N ASN A 142 -30.17 9.96 -13.85
CA ASN A 142 -30.25 11.05 -12.87
C ASN A 142 -29.60 10.69 -11.52
N ALA A 143 -29.35 9.40 -11.24
CA ALA A 143 -28.70 8.98 -9.99
C ALA A 143 -27.27 9.53 -9.86
N TYR A 144 -26.59 9.75 -10.99
CA TYR A 144 -25.23 10.27 -11.10
C TYR A 144 -25.16 11.79 -11.18
N ASN A 145 -26.30 12.49 -11.24
CA ASN A 145 -26.31 13.95 -11.27
C ASN A 145 -26.59 14.57 -9.90
N SER A 146 -26.05 13.97 -8.84
CA SER A 146 -26.16 14.48 -7.46
C SER A 146 -24.95 15.30 -7.05
N GLY A 147 -25.16 16.44 -6.40
CA GLY A 147 -24.08 17.32 -5.91
C GLY A 147 -23.54 18.27 -6.97
N ASP A 148 -22.25 18.62 -6.87
CA ASP A 148 -21.54 19.47 -7.84
C ASP A 148 -20.73 18.59 -8.80
N VAL A 149 -21.39 18.15 -9.87
CA VAL A 149 -20.77 17.29 -10.89
C VAL A 149 -19.77 18.03 -11.79
N SER A 150 -19.63 19.35 -11.64
CA SER A 150 -18.78 20.16 -12.51
C SER A 150 -17.30 20.16 -12.10
N ALA A 151 -16.98 19.63 -10.91
CA ALA A 151 -15.64 19.62 -10.38
C ALA A 151 -15.42 18.46 -9.39
N SER A 152 -14.16 18.08 -9.22
CA SER A 152 -13.69 17.11 -8.23
C SER A 152 -12.39 17.59 -7.61
N ASP A 153 -12.38 17.85 -6.30
CA ASP A 153 -11.14 18.07 -5.56
C ASP A 153 -10.59 16.73 -5.07
N LEU A 154 -9.74 16.12 -5.88
CA LEU A 154 -9.17 14.80 -5.62
C LEU A 154 -8.42 14.73 -4.27
N ASN A 155 -7.77 15.82 -3.85
CA ASN A 155 -7.11 15.92 -2.56
C ASN A 155 -8.09 15.81 -1.37
N THR A 156 -9.25 16.44 -1.49
CA THR A 156 -10.31 16.36 -0.48
C THR A 156 -10.98 14.97 -0.48
N MET A 157 -11.10 14.33 -1.65
CA MET A 157 -11.57 12.95 -1.76
C MET A 157 -10.62 11.96 -1.08
N PHE A 158 -9.31 12.10 -1.31
CA PHE A 158 -8.30 11.31 -0.60
C PHE A 158 -8.36 11.55 0.90
N GLN A 159 -8.48 12.80 1.34
CA GLN A 159 -8.60 13.10 2.77
C GLN A 159 -9.77 12.35 3.41
N LEU A 160 -10.96 12.38 2.78
CA LEU A 160 -12.14 11.65 3.26
C LEU A 160 -11.88 10.14 3.32
N ALA A 161 -11.38 9.54 2.24
CA ALA A 161 -11.14 8.10 2.16
C ALA A 161 -10.07 7.65 3.19
N LEU A 162 -8.96 8.38 3.29
CA LEU A 162 -7.87 8.10 4.22
C LEU A 162 -8.31 8.17 5.68
N GLN A 163 -9.12 9.18 6.04
CA GLN A 163 -9.67 9.31 7.40
C GLN A 163 -10.61 8.16 7.75
N LYS A 164 -11.32 7.62 6.76
CA LYS A 164 -12.30 6.54 6.95
C LYS A 164 -11.68 5.15 7.00
N ALA A 165 -10.52 4.97 6.38
CA ALA A 165 -9.68 3.80 6.59
C ALA A 165 -8.92 3.91 7.92
N SER A 166 -9.61 4.14 9.04
CA SER A 166 -9.05 4.11 10.40
C SER A 166 -9.43 2.80 11.10
N ASP A 167 -8.68 2.42 12.12
CA ASP A 167 -8.96 1.22 12.92
C ASP A 167 -9.03 -0.07 12.08
N ASN A 168 -10.18 -0.73 12.03
CA ASN A 168 -10.39 -1.98 11.29
C ASN A 168 -11.22 -1.79 10.00
N ASP A 169 -11.38 -0.55 9.56
CA ASP A 169 -12.17 -0.22 8.38
C ASP A 169 -11.32 -0.09 7.11
N ILE A 170 -11.95 -0.40 5.98
CA ILE A 170 -11.37 -0.29 4.64
C ILE A 170 -12.11 0.81 3.89
N SER A 171 -11.40 1.66 3.15
CA SER A 171 -12.02 2.59 2.21
C SER A 171 -11.51 2.37 0.80
N ILE A 172 -12.42 2.48 -0.17
CA ILE A 172 -12.17 2.29 -1.59
C ILE A 172 -12.59 3.58 -2.30
N LEU A 173 -11.66 4.22 -3.00
CA LEU A 173 -11.92 5.38 -3.86
C LEU A 173 -11.80 4.97 -5.32
N ILE A 174 -12.77 5.35 -6.14
CA ILE A 174 -12.80 5.06 -7.58
C ILE A 174 -12.91 6.36 -8.35
N SER A 175 -11.94 6.63 -9.24
CA SER A 175 -11.82 7.91 -9.97
C SER A 175 -11.00 7.73 -11.27
N ASP A 176 -11.06 8.70 -12.18
CA ASP A 176 -10.18 8.78 -13.34
C ASP A 176 -8.77 9.31 -13.02
N GLY A 177 -8.53 9.74 -11.77
CA GLY A 177 -7.22 10.16 -11.27
C GLY A 177 -6.70 11.47 -11.84
N ILE A 178 -7.58 12.31 -12.42
CA ILE A 178 -7.19 13.59 -13.00
C ILE A 178 -7.39 14.72 -11.99
N TYR A 179 -6.33 15.49 -11.71
CA TYR A 179 -6.45 16.70 -10.90
C TYR A 179 -7.25 17.79 -11.60
N ASP A 180 -8.22 18.37 -10.91
CA ASP A 180 -8.83 19.65 -11.28
C ASP A 180 -7.92 20.82 -10.86
N ILE A 181 -7.00 21.22 -11.76
CA ILE A 181 -6.02 22.28 -11.46
C ILE A 181 -6.63 23.69 -11.53
N LYS A 182 -6.33 24.50 -10.51
CA LYS A 182 -6.83 25.88 -10.37
C LYS A 182 -6.05 26.88 -11.24
N ASP A 183 -4.71 26.77 -11.27
CA ASP A 183 -3.86 27.64 -12.10
C ASP A 183 -3.60 27.03 -13.48
N LYS A 184 -4.32 27.58 -14.45
CA LYS A 184 -4.38 27.11 -15.83
C LYS A 184 -3.27 27.68 -16.71
N ARG A 185 -2.54 28.71 -16.23
CA ARG A 185 -1.44 29.36 -16.97
C ARG A 185 -0.11 28.67 -16.71
N ALA A 186 0.01 27.97 -15.58
CA ALA A 186 1.18 27.20 -15.21
C ALA A 186 0.79 25.78 -14.76
N PRO A 187 0.25 24.94 -15.68
CA PRO A 187 -0.36 23.66 -15.30
C PRO A 187 0.60 22.72 -14.59
N LYS A 188 1.88 22.68 -15.01
CA LYS A 188 2.91 21.91 -14.33
C LYS A 188 3.13 22.37 -12.88
N ALA A 189 3.16 23.66 -12.62
CA ALA A 189 3.34 24.20 -11.27
C ALA A 189 2.10 23.92 -10.38
N ALA A 190 0.90 23.97 -10.98
CA ALA A 190 -0.32 23.57 -10.31
C ALA A 190 -0.30 22.09 -9.93
N LEU A 191 0.08 21.19 -10.84
CA LEU A 191 0.23 19.75 -10.57
C LEU A 191 1.25 19.46 -9.46
N VAL A 192 2.39 20.16 -9.45
CA VAL A 192 3.37 20.06 -8.33
C VAL A 192 2.72 20.46 -7.01
N THR A 193 1.87 21.48 -7.00
CA THR A 193 1.17 21.93 -5.79
C THR A 193 0.14 20.90 -5.33
N GLU A 194 -0.65 20.35 -6.26
CA GLU A 194 -1.63 19.31 -5.93
C GLU A 194 -0.95 18.03 -5.42
N GLY A 195 0.17 17.62 -6.03
CA GLY A 195 0.98 16.48 -5.55
C GLY A 195 1.54 16.69 -4.14
N LYS A 196 2.00 17.91 -3.83
CA LYS A 196 2.42 18.26 -2.45
C LYS A 196 1.26 18.19 -1.46
N ASN A 197 0.06 18.63 -1.86
CA ASN A 197 -1.14 18.53 -1.03
C ASN A 197 -1.50 17.06 -0.77
N THR A 198 -1.43 16.20 -1.80
CA THR A 198 -1.66 14.75 -1.64
C THR A 198 -0.66 14.18 -0.65
N ARG A 199 0.63 14.49 -0.81
CA ARG A 199 1.66 14.06 0.13
C ARG A 199 1.33 14.45 1.56
N THR A 200 0.87 15.68 1.78
CA THR A 200 0.45 16.15 3.12
C THR A 200 -0.72 15.32 3.67
N GLN A 201 -1.75 15.03 2.87
CA GLN A 201 -2.89 14.21 3.33
C GLN A 201 -2.43 12.80 3.74
N PHE A 202 -1.57 12.17 2.95
CA PHE A 202 -1.03 10.85 3.25
C PHE A 202 -0.13 10.85 4.49
N ILE A 203 0.80 11.83 4.64
CA ILE A 203 1.64 11.95 5.84
C ILE A 203 0.77 12.09 7.09
N ASN A 204 -0.27 12.93 7.05
CA ASN A 204 -1.16 13.15 8.17
C ASN A 204 -1.83 11.84 8.62
N ARG A 205 -2.35 11.04 7.67
CA ARG A 205 -2.97 9.76 8.00
C ARG A 205 -1.95 8.70 8.43
N LEU A 206 -0.82 8.55 7.74
CA LEU A 206 0.23 7.57 8.05
C LEU A 206 0.87 7.79 9.42
N SER A 207 0.82 9.02 9.94
CA SER A 207 1.28 9.37 11.28
C SER A 207 0.36 8.84 12.40
N GLN A 208 -0.87 8.43 12.07
CA GLN A 208 -1.87 7.99 13.04
C GLN A 208 -1.92 6.47 13.24
N GLY A 209 -1.24 5.68 12.41
CA GLY A 209 -1.23 4.23 12.55
C GLY A 209 -0.69 3.49 11.32
N ASP A 210 -0.94 2.19 11.28
CA ASP A 210 -0.74 1.41 10.07
C ASP A 210 -1.73 1.84 8.97
N LEU A 211 -1.23 1.81 7.73
CA LEU A 211 -2.00 2.04 6.52
C LEU A 211 -1.20 1.47 5.35
N GLN A 212 -1.83 0.58 4.60
CA GLN A 212 -1.44 0.20 3.24
C GLN A 212 -2.33 0.94 2.24
N THR A 213 -1.76 1.25 1.08
CA THR A 213 -2.51 1.73 -0.08
C THR A 213 -2.27 0.79 -1.24
N ILE A 214 -3.34 0.27 -1.83
CA ILE A 214 -3.29 -0.44 -3.11
C ILE A 214 -3.84 0.50 -4.17
N LEU A 215 -3.09 0.68 -5.25
CA LEU A 215 -3.56 1.36 -6.45
C LEU A 215 -3.69 0.31 -7.56
N VAL A 216 -4.89 0.15 -8.08
CA VAL A 216 -5.19 -0.71 -9.22
C VAL A 216 -5.50 0.18 -10.41
N LYS A 217 -4.79 -0.03 -11.52
CA LYS A 217 -5.07 0.58 -12.81
C LYS A 217 -5.90 -0.39 -13.64
N LEU A 218 -7.06 0.08 -14.10
CA LEU A 218 -7.95 -0.65 -14.98
C LEU A 218 -8.28 0.19 -16.21
N GLN A 219 -8.86 -0.47 -17.22
CA GLN A 219 -9.30 0.15 -18.46
C GLN A 219 -10.72 -0.29 -18.78
N SER A 220 -11.59 0.67 -19.12
CA SER A 220 -13.00 0.41 -19.43
C SER A 220 -13.43 1.20 -20.66
N ASP A 221 -14.53 0.78 -21.29
CA ASP A 221 -15.20 1.57 -22.31
C ASP A 221 -15.62 2.91 -21.74
N PHE A 222 -15.37 3.96 -22.51
CA PHE A 222 -15.74 5.33 -22.22
C PHE A 222 -16.49 5.92 -23.41
N ASN A 223 -17.74 6.28 -23.21
CA ASN A 223 -18.58 6.95 -24.20
C ASN A 223 -19.14 8.24 -23.62
N GLY A 224 -18.38 9.33 -23.72
CA GLY A 224 -18.69 10.57 -23.02
C GLY A 224 -17.84 11.76 -23.45
N LYS A 225 -17.90 12.83 -22.65
CA LYS A 225 -17.08 14.02 -22.84
C LYS A 225 -15.76 13.85 -22.10
N TYR A 226 -14.64 13.98 -22.81
CA TYR A 226 -13.33 14.13 -22.21
C TYR A 226 -13.02 15.62 -22.06
N TYR A 227 -12.82 16.07 -20.82
CA TYR A 227 -12.56 17.47 -20.50
C TYR A 227 -11.06 17.72 -20.41
N PHE A 228 -10.54 18.62 -21.24
CA PHE A 228 -9.10 18.91 -21.24
C PHE A 228 -8.72 19.75 -20.05
N VAL A 229 -7.68 19.36 -19.31
CA VAL A 229 -7.23 20.03 -18.09
C VAL A 229 -6.72 21.44 -18.39
N THR A 230 -6.00 21.61 -19.50
CA THR A 230 -5.28 22.85 -19.87
C THR A 230 -5.93 23.65 -20.99
N LYS A 231 -6.96 23.10 -21.67
CA LYS A 231 -7.54 23.75 -22.86
C LYS A 231 -8.86 24.43 -22.51
N TYR A 232 -8.96 25.72 -22.86
CA TYR A 232 -10.14 26.55 -22.60
C TYR A 232 -10.55 27.29 -23.87
N ASN A 233 -11.85 27.54 -24.05
CA ASN A 233 -12.33 28.37 -25.14
C ASN A 233 -12.17 29.87 -24.81
N ALA A 234 -12.45 30.74 -25.79
CA ALA A 234 -12.35 32.20 -25.63
C ALA A 234 -13.23 32.77 -24.49
N LYS A 235 -14.24 32.02 -24.03
CA LYS A 235 -15.11 32.38 -22.89
C LYS A 235 -14.62 31.81 -21.56
N GLY A 236 -13.41 31.25 -21.52
CA GLY A 236 -12.80 30.67 -20.32
C GLY A 236 -13.41 29.33 -19.86
N ARG A 237 -14.28 28.70 -20.68
CA ARG A 237 -14.86 27.38 -20.36
C ARG A 237 -13.92 26.27 -20.81
N GLN A 238 -13.81 25.23 -19.99
CA GLN A 238 -13.00 24.06 -20.30
C GLN A 238 -13.46 23.45 -21.62
N LYS A 239 -12.52 23.21 -22.52
CA LYS A 239 -12.82 22.51 -23.77
C LYS A 239 -13.02 21.04 -23.47
N TYR A 240 -13.85 20.41 -24.28
CA TYR A 240 -14.02 18.97 -24.26
C TYR A 240 -14.20 18.45 -25.69
N ILE A 241 -13.92 17.17 -25.89
CA ILE A 241 -14.35 16.41 -27.06
C ILE A 241 -15.18 15.22 -26.63
N LYS A 242 -16.05 14.74 -27.52
CA LYS A 242 -16.75 13.47 -27.32
C LYS A 242 -15.86 12.35 -27.83
N ILE A 243 -15.61 11.36 -26.99
CA ILE A 243 -14.84 10.17 -27.36
C ILE A 243 -15.65 8.91 -27.10
N LYS A 244 -15.39 7.89 -27.90
CA LYS A 244 -15.90 6.53 -27.73
C LYS A 244 -14.74 5.57 -27.90
N GLN A 245 -14.02 5.34 -26.81
CA GLN A 245 -12.78 4.55 -26.79
C GLN A 245 -12.59 3.95 -25.40
N LYS A 246 -11.61 3.07 -25.23
CA LYS A 246 -11.22 2.63 -23.89
C LYS A 246 -10.41 3.75 -23.19
N ARG A 247 -10.58 3.88 -21.88
CA ARG A 247 -9.84 4.85 -21.05
C ARG A 247 -9.44 4.25 -19.69
N PRO A 248 -8.31 4.67 -19.12
CA PRO A 248 -7.87 4.21 -17.83
C PRO A 248 -8.68 4.86 -16.71
N TYR A 249 -8.97 4.09 -15.68
CA TYR A 249 -9.49 4.55 -14.40
C TYR A 249 -8.80 3.78 -13.28
N TYR A 250 -8.95 4.25 -12.05
CA TYR A 250 -8.16 3.75 -10.93
C TYR A 250 -9.02 3.49 -9.71
N ILE A 251 -8.59 2.48 -8.96
CA ILE A 251 -9.17 2.10 -7.68
C ILE A 251 -8.06 2.22 -6.64
N TRP A 252 -8.26 3.10 -5.66
CA TRP A 252 -7.40 3.21 -4.50
C TRP A 252 -8.08 2.53 -3.32
N ILE A 253 -7.38 1.59 -2.69
CA ILE A 253 -7.87 0.83 -1.55
C ILE A 253 -6.97 1.16 -0.36
N PHE A 254 -7.59 1.54 0.74
CA PHE A 254 -6.92 1.98 1.96
C PHE A 254 -7.39 1.14 3.14
N GLY A 255 -6.45 0.73 3.99
CA GLY A 255 -6.75 -0.03 5.20
C GLY A 255 -5.48 -0.49 5.88
N LYS A 256 -5.60 -1.22 6.99
CA LYS A 256 -4.44 -1.89 7.60
C LYS A 256 -3.86 -2.93 6.65
N SER A 257 -2.55 -3.12 6.73
CA SER A 257 -1.82 -4.04 5.87
C SER A 257 -2.34 -5.48 5.99
N GLU A 258 -2.67 -5.92 7.21
CA GLU A 258 -3.26 -7.24 7.47
C GLU A 258 -4.59 -7.44 6.71
N LEU A 259 -5.50 -6.47 6.78
CA LEU A 259 -6.80 -6.52 6.12
C LEU A 259 -6.65 -6.49 4.60
N LEU A 260 -5.82 -5.59 4.08
CA LEU A 260 -5.67 -5.45 2.64
C LEU A 260 -5.00 -6.68 2.01
N ASN A 261 -4.08 -7.34 2.72
CA ASN A 261 -3.47 -8.59 2.28
C ASN A 261 -4.44 -9.79 2.35
N GLU A 262 -5.38 -9.78 3.30
CA GLU A 262 -6.43 -10.80 3.40
C GLU A 262 -7.47 -10.67 2.29
N TYR A 263 -8.03 -9.48 2.12
CA TYR A 263 -9.20 -9.25 1.27
C TYR A 263 -8.85 -8.98 -0.19
N PHE A 264 -7.73 -8.30 -0.46
CA PHE A 264 -7.37 -7.85 -1.80
C PHE A 264 -6.06 -8.49 -2.24
N THR A 265 -6.09 -9.79 -2.52
CA THR A 265 -4.92 -10.51 -3.06
C THR A 265 -4.62 -10.06 -4.48
N ASP A 266 -3.37 -10.19 -4.92
CA ASP A 266 -3.01 -9.89 -6.32
C ASP A 266 -3.78 -10.80 -7.30
N GLU A 267 -4.05 -12.05 -6.92
CA GLU A 267 -4.89 -12.97 -7.71
C GLU A 267 -6.31 -12.43 -7.89
N TYR A 268 -6.95 -11.96 -6.81
CA TYR A 268 -8.29 -11.38 -6.90
C TYR A 268 -8.28 -10.10 -7.75
N LEU A 269 -7.37 -9.16 -7.46
CA LEU A 269 -7.32 -7.87 -8.15
C LEU A 269 -6.98 -8.02 -9.64
N SER A 270 -6.10 -8.95 -10.00
CA SER A 270 -5.74 -9.23 -11.39
C SER A 270 -6.83 -9.96 -12.18
N SER A 271 -7.79 -10.60 -11.50
CA SER A 271 -8.96 -11.21 -12.12
C SER A 271 -10.03 -10.19 -12.55
N LEU A 272 -9.96 -8.94 -12.05
CA LEU A 272 -10.91 -7.90 -12.37
C LEU A 272 -10.88 -7.55 -13.86
N LYS A 273 -12.06 -7.34 -14.44
CA LYS A 273 -12.20 -7.05 -15.87
C LYS A 273 -11.51 -5.74 -16.23
N GLY A 274 -10.67 -5.79 -17.26
CA GLY A 274 -9.89 -4.64 -17.70
C GLY A 274 -8.72 -4.29 -16.77
N PHE A 275 -8.32 -5.18 -15.85
CA PHE A 275 -7.09 -5.04 -15.08
C PHE A 275 -5.88 -4.81 -16.00
N ASN A 276 -5.04 -3.85 -15.65
CA ASN A 276 -3.81 -3.56 -16.37
C ASN A 276 -2.58 -3.72 -15.48
N ASP A 277 -2.57 -3.04 -14.34
CA ASP A 277 -1.44 -3.01 -13.42
C ASP A 277 -1.89 -2.73 -11.99
N LEU A 278 -1.04 -3.03 -11.01
CA LEU A 278 -1.21 -2.57 -9.63
C LEU A 278 0.12 -2.10 -9.03
N VAL A 279 0.03 -1.31 -7.97
CA VAL A 279 1.15 -0.98 -7.09
C VAL A 279 0.67 -0.88 -5.64
N ARG A 280 1.52 -1.29 -4.71
CA ARG A 280 1.25 -1.23 -3.28
C ARG A 280 2.23 -0.30 -2.60
N PHE A 281 1.70 0.47 -1.63
CA PHE A 281 2.46 1.33 -0.74
C PHE A 281 2.23 0.86 0.68
N LEU A 282 3.30 0.68 1.43
CA LEU A 282 3.23 0.30 2.84
C LEU A 282 4.29 1.03 3.67
N LYS A 283 4.01 1.13 4.97
CA LYS A 283 5.03 1.48 5.94
C LYS A 283 5.98 0.29 6.06
N ASN A 284 7.26 0.55 5.89
CA ASN A 284 8.31 -0.43 6.12
C ASN A 284 8.49 -0.53 7.63
N GLU A 285 7.65 -1.33 8.28
CA GLU A 285 8.05 -1.88 9.57
C GLU A 285 9.34 -2.68 9.35
N LYS A 286 10.20 -2.80 10.37
CA LYS A 286 11.42 -3.61 10.28
C LYS A 286 10.99 -5.07 10.09
N THR A 287 10.71 -5.47 8.86
CA THR A 287 10.36 -6.83 8.51
C THR A 287 11.65 -7.63 8.48
N ASN A 288 11.80 -8.51 9.46
CA ASN A 288 12.91 -9.45 9.48
C ASN A 288 12.60 -10.56 8.47
N ILE A 289 12.89 -10.30 7.20
CA ILE A 289 12.69 -11.27 6.12
C ILE A 289 13.67 -12.42 6.31
N PRO A 290 13.21 -13.67 6.51
CA PRO A 290 14.10 -14.81 6.68
C PRO A 290 14.96 -15.04 5.44
N TYR A 291 16.27 -15.25 5.64
CA TYR A 291 17.20 -15.58 4.55
C TYR A 291 18.34 -16.47 5.03
N GLU A 292 18.92 -17.24 4.11
CA GLU A 292 19.99 -18.20 4.39
C GLU A 292 20.89 -18.39 3.16
N ILE A 293 22.20 -18.50 3.38
CA ILE A 293 23.15 -18.77 2.31
C ILE A 293 22.90 -20.16 1.71
N SER A 294 23.05 -20.28 0.38
CA SER A 294 22.81 -21.50 -0.38
C SER A 294 24.11 -22.04 -0.98
N ASN A 295 24.21 -23.36 -1.09
CA ASN A 295 25.27 -24.04 -1.83
C ASN A 295 24.99 -24.15 -3.35
N LYS A 296 23.89 -23.57 -3.83
CA LYS A 296 23.48 -23.59 -5.23
C LYS A 296 24.11 -22.44 -6.02
N GLU A 297 24.41 -22.68 -7.29
CA GLU A 297 24.81 -21.64 -8.25
C GLU A 297 26.05 -20.86 -7.78
N ASN A 298 27.06 -21.57 -7.25
CA ASN A 298 28.29 -20.96 -6.75
C ASN A 298 29.41 -21.02 -7.78
N ILE A 299 30.24 -19.98 -7.83
CA ILE A 299 31.48 -19.91 -8.62
C ILE A 299 32.59 -19.41 -7.71
N GLY A 300 33.71 -20.13 -7.66
CA GLY A 300 34.76 -19.93 -6.67
C GLY A 300 34.64 -20.93 -5.51
N ARG A 301 35.31 -20.65 -4.40
CA ARG A 301 35.26 -21.48 -3.17
C ARG A 301 34.89 -20.62 -1.98
N PHE A 302 34.22 -21.24 -1.02
CA PHE A 302 33.95 -20.69 0.30
C PHE A 302 33.51 -21.81 1.24
N ASP A 303 33.64 -21.56 2.53
CA ASP A 303 33.10 -22.38 3.61
C ASP A 303 32.00 -21.61 4.33
N PHE A 304 31.00 -22.35 4.80
CA PHE A 304 30.00 -21.80 5.72
C PHE A 304 30.60 -21.69 7.12
N ASP A 305 30.33 -20.57 7.79
CA ASP A 305 30.64 -20.47 9.20
C ASP A 305 29.60 -21.22 10.05
N ARG A 306 30.07 -21.94 11.07
CA ARG A 306 29.21 -22.76 11.95
C ARG A 306 28.45 -21.92 12.98
N ASP A 307 29.02 -20.78 13.40
CA ASP A 307 28.50 -19.95 14.48
C ASP A 307 27.71 -18.75 13.93
N ASN A 308 28.03 -18.30 12.72
CA ASN A 308 27.41 -17.18 12.03
C ASN A 308 26.88 -17.59 10.64
N PRO A 309 25.58 -17.90 10.51
CA PRO A 309 24.99 -18.34 9.23
C PRO A 309 25.01 -17.28 8.11
N LYS A 310 25.43 -16.05 8.41
CA LYS A 310 25.57 -14.94 7.47
C LYS A 310 27.02 -14.72 7.02
N MET A 311 27.95 -15.58 7.43
CA MET A 311 29.37 -15.45 7.13
C MET A 311 29.87 -16.55 6.17
N LEU A 312 30.65 -16.13 5.19
CA LEU A 312 31.42 -16.97 4.28
C LEU A 312 32.90 -16.86 4.62
N LYS A 313 33.54 -18.00 4.90
CA LYS A 313 34.98 -18.12 5.18
C LYS A 313 35.74 -18.66 3.97
N ASN A 314 37.06 -18.51 3.95
CA ASN A 314 37.92 -19.10 2.92
C ASN A 314 37.46 -18.77 1.49
N VAL A 315 37.00 -17.53 1.30
CA VAL A 315 36.42 -17.09 0.03
C VAL A 315 37.52 -16.94 -1.01
N SER A 316 37.37 -17.59 -2.16
CA SER A 316 38.32 -17.46 -3.28
C SER A 316 37.60 -17.41 -4.62
N PHE A 317 38.19 -16.68 -5.57
CA PHE A 317 37.72 -16.66 -6.95
C PHE A 317 37.85 -18.03 -7.61
N ASN A 318 37.09 -18.22 -8.69
CA ASN A 318 37.45 -19.19 -9.71
C ASN A 318 38.62 -18.63 -10.55
N GLU A 319 39.70 -19.41 -10.68
CA GLU A 319 40.94 -19.00 -11.34
C GLU A 319 40.78 -18.74 -12.84
N ARG A 320 39.80 -19.36 -13.51
CA ARG A 320 39.60 -19.22 -14.96
C ARG A 320 38.94 -17.89 -15.32
N ASP A 321 37.92 -17.51 -14.56
CA ASP A 321 37.03 -16.41 -14.93
C ASP A 321 37.21 -15.17 -14.03
N ASN A 322 38.02 -15.27 -12.97
CA ASN A 322 38.18 -14.23 -11.93
C ASN A 322 36.82 -13.76 -11.36
N ILE A 323 35.88 -14.70 -11.22
CA ILE A 323 34.53 -14.46 -10.69
C ILE A 323 34.40 -15.18 -9.35
N PHE A 324 33.80 -14.48 -8.39
CA PHE A 324 33.23 -15.08 -7.19
C PHE A 324 31.71 -14.88 -7.24
N GLN A 325 30.95 -15.95 -7.01
CA GLN A 325 29.50 -15.96 -7.05
C GLN A 325 28.98 -16.86 -5.94
N PHE A 326 27.97 -16.38 -5.22
CA PHE A 326 27.22 -17.19 -4.29
C PHE A 326 25.73 -16.85 -4.35
N SER A 327 24.91 -17.73 -3.79
CA SER A 327 23.47 -17.51 -3.71
C SER A 327 22.96 -17.58 -2.28
N PHE A 328 21.80 -16.98 -2.04
CA PHE A 328 21.08 -17.09 -0.77
C PHE A 328 19.58 -17.20 -1.04
N LYS A 329 18.90 -17.97 -0.19
CA LYS A 329 17.45 -18.17 -0.22
C LYS A 329 16.78 -17.10 0.62
N VAL A 330 15.60 -16.65 0.21
CA VAL A 330 14.81 -15.62 0.90
C VAL A 330 13.35 -16.05 0.95
N ASP A 331 12.69 -15.74 2.06
CA ASP A 331 11.25 -15.94 2.22
C ASP A 331 10.48 -14.61 2.14
N TYR A 332 9.97 -14.30 0.95
CA TYR A 332 9.11 -13.14 0.72
C TYR A 332 7.62 -13.37 1.01
N SER A 333 7.21 -14.51 1.58
CA SER A 333 5.79 -14.84 1.79
C SER A 333 5.02 -13.81 2.60
N THR A 334 5.70 -13.06 3.49
CA THR A 334 5.09 -12.01 4.32
C THR A 334 4.97 -10.66 3.61
N LEU A 335 5.56 -10.50 2.42
CA LEU A 335 5.54 -9.25 1.67
C LEU A 335 4.48 -9.31 0.58
N PRO A 336 3.58 -8.32 0.49
CA PRO A 336 2.46 -8.39 -0.43
C PRO A 336 2.81 -7.85 -1.82
N PHE A 337 3.98 -8.18 -2.37
CA PHE A 337 4.35 -7.73 -3.73
C PHE A 337 4.22 -8.88 -4.73
N PRO A 338 3.93 -8.57 -6.02
CA PRO A 338 3.86 -9.59 -7.05
C PRO A 338 5.25 -10.21 -7.29
N ASN A 339 5.28 -11.46 -7.77
CA ASN A 339 6.52 -12.20 -8.01
C ASN A 339 7.46 -11.48 -9.01
N GLU A 340 6.90 -10.76 -9.98
CA GLU A 340 7.62 -9.92 -10.95
C GLU A 340 8.45 -8.84 -10.25
N TYR A 341 7.98 -8.33 -9.11
CA TYR A 341 8.71 -7.36 -8.31
C TYR A 341 9.96 -7.98 -7.67
N PHE A 342 9.83 -9.17 -7.10
CA PHE A 342 10.94 -9.86 -6.43
C PHE A 342 11.97 -10.42 -7.42
N THR A 343 11.55 -10.75 -8.64
CA THR A 343 12.41 -11.37 -9.65
C THR A 343 13.15 -10.35 -10.53
N ASN A 344 12.77 -9.07 -10.49
CA ASN A 344 13.43 -8.01 -11.23
C ASN A 344 14.76 -7.60 -10.58
N VAL A 345 15.88 -7.85 -11.26
CA VAL A 345 17.24 -7.48 -10.80
C VAL A 345 17.39 -5.98 -10.55
N GLU A 346 16.69 -5.15 -11.32
CA GLU A 346 16.73 -3.69 -11.19
C GLU A 346 16.07 -3.21 -9.90
N ASN A 347 15.31 -4.06 -9.21
CA ASN A 347 14.74 -3.73 -7.89
C ASN A 347 15.74 -3.95 -6.75
N TYR A 348 16.97 -4.40 -7.03
CA TYR A 348 17.99 -4.65 -6.01
C TYR A 348 19.16 -3.68 -6.08
N GLU A 349 19.86 -3.52 -4.96
CA GLU A 349 21.10 -2.76 -4.85
C GLU A 349 22.08 -3.47 -3.91
N CYS A 350 23.30 -3.71 -4.39
CA CYS A 350 24.39 -4.27 -3.58
C CYS A 350 25.29 -3.15 -3.06
N ILE A 351 25.52 -3.10 -1.75
CA ILE A 351 26.40 -2.14 -1.08
C ILE A 351 27.48 -2.91 -0.33
N GLY A 352 28.75 -2.58 -0.57
CA GLY A 352 29.86 -3.26 0.08
C GLY A 352 31.21 -3.01 -0.58
N THR A 353 32.26 -3.61 -0.03
CA THR A 353 33.66 -3.45 -0.47
C THR A 353 33.95 -4.11 -1.82
N GLY A 354 33.19 -5.15 -2.19
CA GLY A 354 33.48 -6.00 -3.34
C GLY A 354 32.70 -5.70 -4.63
N LYS A 355 32.07 -4.53 -4.80
CA LYS A 355 31.31 -4.16 -6.03
C LYS A 355 30.41 -5.29 -6.58
N TYR A 356 29.67 -5.94 -5.69
CA TYR A 356 28.77 -7.04 -6.07
C TYR A 356 27.61 -6.55 -6.93
N ASN A 357 27.06 -7.43 -7.75
CA ASN A 357 25.82 -7.20 -8.49
C ASN A 357 24.91 -8.43 -8.33
N VAL A 358 23.59 -8.20 -8.40
CA VAL A 358 22.63 -9.29 -8.49
C VAL A 358 22.63 -9.84 -9.92
N LYS A 359 22.88 -11.13 -10.06
CA LYS A 359 22.93 -11.81 -11.36
C LYS A 359 21.56 -12.25 -11.82
N LYS A 360 20.81 -12.87 -10.91
CA LYS A 360 19.46 -13.39 -11.15
C LYS A 360 18.75 -13.62 -9.83
N ILE A 361 17.42 -13.61 -9.90
CA ILE A 361 16.53 -14.05 -8.84
C ILE A 361 15.57 -15.05 -9.48
N VAL A 362 15.37 -16.19 -8.83
CA VAL A 362 14.40 -17.19 -9.30
C VAL A 362 13.49 -17.60 -8.16
N ASN A 363 12.21 -17.82 -8.49
CA ASN A 363 11.29 -18.49 -7.58
C ASN A 363 11.74 -19.94 -7.39
N ILE A 364 11.63 -20.48 -6.17
CA ILE A 364 12.04 -21.84 -5.84
C ILE A 364 10.91 -22.57 -5.12
N ASN A 365 10.78 -23.86 -5.40
CA ASN A 365 9.91 -24.75 -4.64
C ASN A 365 10.68 -25.30 -3.42
N ASP A 366 10.82 -24.49 -2.38
CA ASP A 366 11.41 -24.84 -1.08
C ASP A 366 10.35 -24.66 0.01
N LYS A 367 10.37 -25.50 1.05
CA LYS A 367 9.36 -25.47 2.12
C LYS A 367 9.41 -24.20 2.97
N LYS A 368 10.58 -23.57 3.07
CA LYS A 368 10.83 -22.43 3.96
C LYS A 368 11.09 -21.12 3.22
N TYR A 369 11.56 -21.18 1.98
CA TYR A 369 11.97 -20.00 1.23
C TYR A 369 11.27 -19.97 -0.12
N THR A 370 10.96 -18.77 -0.61
CA THR A 370 10.24 -18.57 -1.87
C THR A 370 11.17 -18.25 -3.04
N HIS A 371 12.35 -17.68 -2.77
CA HIS A 371 13.26 -17.20 -3.81
C HIS A 371 14.72 -17.61 -3.55
N LEU A 372 15.49 -17.72 -4.63
CA LEU A 372 16.96 -17.84 -4.63
C LEU A 372 17.55 -16.64 -5.36
N ILE A 373 18.37 -15.85 -4.66
CA ILE A 373 19.08 -14.69 -5.21
C ILE A 373 20.54 -15.07 -5.41
N THR A 374 21.07 -14.86 -6.61
CA THR A 374 22.48 -15.08 -6.94
C THR A 374 23.18 -13.75 -7.11
N VAL A 375 24.29 -13.54 -6.40
CA VAL A 375 25.14 -12.35 -6.51
C VAL A 375 26.55 -12.72 -6.96
N TYR A 376 27.22 -11.80 -7.66
CA TYR A 376 28.57 -12.03 -8.13
C TYR A 376 29.44 -10.78 -8.06
N THR A 377 30.75 -10.98 -8.07
CA THR A 377 31.77 -9.94 -8.25
C THR A 377 32.93 -10.43 -9.10
N LYS A 378 33.60 -9.47 -9.76
CA LYS A 378 34.88 -9.63 -10.48
C LYS A 378 36.03 -8.90 -9.77
N THR A 379 35.77 -8.37 -8.58
CA THR A 379 36.74 -7.65 -7.74
C THR A 379 36.81 -8.31 -6.37
N SER A 380 37.72 -7.85 -5.51
CA SER A 380 37.95 -8.42 -4.18
C SER A 380 36.64 -8.84 -3.48
N PRO A 381 36.42 -10.13 -3.18
CA PRO A 381 35.14 -10.61 -2.66
C PRO A 381 34.99 -10.35 -1.16
N TYR A 382 36.07 -9.93 -0.49
CA TYR A 382 36.16 -9.81 0.96
C TYR A 382 35.49 -8.55 1.50
N GLY A 383 35.03 -8.66 2.74
CA GLY A 383 34.44 -7.59 3.53
C GLY A 383 32.94 -7.75 3.74
N LYS A 384 32.26 -6.63 3.94
CA LYS A 384 30.81 -6.62 4.18
C LYS A 384 30.07 -6.45 2.85
N LEU A 385 28.95 -7.18 2.72
CA LEU A 385 28.01 -7.05 1.62
C LEU A 385 26.59 -6.91 2.18
N SER A 386 25.86 -5.93 1.68
CA SER A 386 24.44 -5.74 1.89
C SER A 386 23.75 -5.84 0.54
N VAL A 387 22.79 -6.75 0.40
CA VAL A 387 21.91 -6.84 -0.77
C VAL A 387 20.55 -6.29 -0.35
N ASN A 388 20.07 -5.25 -1.01
CA ASN A 388 18.89 -4.51 -0.59
C ASN A 388 17.80 -4.60 -1.66
N LEU A 389 16.58 -4.96 -1.25
CA LEU A 389 15.38 -4.83 -2.09
C LEU A 389 14.87 -3.39 -1.97
N LYS A 390 14.95 -2.63 -3.05
CA LYS A 390 14.58 -1.21 -3.11
C LYS A 390 13.06 -1.05 -3.16
N ASN A 391 12.55 -0.02 -2.49
CA ASN A 391 11.18 0.47 -2.66
C ASN A 391 11.11 1.36 -3.92
N VAL A 392 10.93 0.75 -5.09
CA VAL A 392 10.81 1.46 -6.37
C VAL A 392 9.39 1.40 -6.92
N LEU A 393 8.96 2.51 -7.52
CA LEU A 393 7.73 2.54 -8.32
C LEU A 393 7.95 1.78 -9.63
N PRO A 394 6.93 1.03 -10.12
CA PRO A 394 7.02 0.37 -11.40
C PRO A 394 6.95 1.35 -12.57
N ASP A 395 7.62 1.01 -13.68
CA ASP A 395 7.74 1.85 -14.88
C ASP A 395 6.40 2.26 -15.51
N TRP A 396 5.33 1.48 -15.28
CA TRP A 396 4.01 1.79 -15.81
C TRP A 396 3.47 3.12 -15.28
N ILE A 397 3.90 3.56 -14.09
CA ILE A 397 3.52 4.87 -13.53
C ILE A 397 3.99 6.01 -14.43
N GLU A 398 5.24 5.95 -14.87
CA GLU A 398 5.82 6.95 -15.79
C GLU A 398 5.11 6.90 -17.13
N LYS A 399 4.94 5.70 -17.70
CA LYS A 399 4.29 5.47 -19.00
C LYS A 399 2.82 5.91 -19.02
N THR A 400 2.14 5.86 -17.89
CA THR A 400 0.73 6.24 -17.77
C THR A 400 0.55 7.75 -17.65
N SER A 401 1.58 8.51 -17.27
CA SER A 401 1.47 9.95 -17.11
C SER A 401 1.72 10.70 -18.42
N THR A 402 0.90 11.72 -18.70
CA THR A 402 1.16 12.67 -19.79
C THR A 402 0.96 14.11 -19.31
N LEU A 403 1.68 15.05 -19.91
CA LEU A 403 1.42 16.50 -19.80
C LEU A 403 0.93 17.09 -21.12
N GLU A 404 0.82 16.26 -22.16
CA GLU A 404 0.39 16.65 -23.49
C GLU A 404 -1.09 16.34 -23.66
N GLU A 405 -1.83 17.32 -24.16
CA GLU A 405 -3.25 17.19 -24.49
C GLU A 405 -3.48 17.54 -25.96
N ASN A 406 -3.91 16.54 -26.73
CA ASN A 406 -4.26 16.70 -28.13
C ASN A 406 -5.78 16.89 -28.28
N GLU A 407 -6.19 18.04 -28.81
CA GLU A 407 -7.60 18.40 -28.99
C GLU A 407 -8.34 17.55 -30.04
N THR A 408 -7.63 16.77 -30.86
CA THR A 408 -8.22 15.92 -31.91
C THR A 408 -8.23 14.42 -31.58
N LYS A 409 -7.36 13.98 -30.66
CA LYS A 409 -7.26 12.57 -30.27
C LYS A 409 -6.79 12.45 -28.82
N VAL A 410 -7.58 11.77 -27.99
CA VAL A 410 -7.17 11.41 -26.63
C VAL A 410 -6.45 10.07 -26.69
N ASP A 411 -5.27 9.97 -26.07
CA ASP A 411 -4.55 8.71 -25.91
C ASP A 411 -5.38 7.72 -25.08
N GLU A 412 -5.31 6.41 -25.33
CA GLU A 412 -6.16 5.43 -24.61
C GLU A 412 -5.52 4.89 -23.32
N SER A 413 -4.22 5.15 -23.11
CA SER A 413 -3.40 4.53 -22.07
C SER A 413 -2.91 5.51 -21.00
N THR A 414 -2.94 6.81 -21.31
CA THR A 414 -2.38 7.85 -20.44
C THR A 414 -3.44 8.69 -19.71
N THR A 415 -3.02 9.26 -18.59
CA THR A 415 -3.78 10.13 -17.70
C THR A 415 -2.99 11.40 -17.44
N PHE A 416 -3.64 12.55 -17.59
CA PHE A 416 -2.98 13.84 -17.48
C PHE A 416 -2.48 14.08 -16.05
N GLY A 417 -1.18 14.34 -15.90
CA GLY A 417 -0.56 14.66 -14.61
C GLY A 417 -0.51 13.51 -13.59
N PHE A 418 -0.80 12.27 -14.00
CA PHE A 418 -0.89 11.10 -13.11
C PHE A 418 0.35 10.89 -12.24
N LYS A 419 1.55 11.11 -12.81
CA LYS A 419 2.80 10.97 -12.06
C LYS A 419 2.86 11.88 -10.82
N PHE A 420 2.38 13.11 -10.91
CA PHE A 420 2.42 14.06 -9.79
C PHE A 420 1.55 13.59 -8.62
N LEU A 421 0.47 12.87 -8.91
CA LEU A 421 -0.37 12.24 -7.91
C LEU A 421 0.38 11.10 -7.22
N ILE A 422 0.93 10.17 -8.00
CA ILE A 422 1.57 8.98 -7.45
C ILE A 422 2.89 9.31 -6.74
N ASP A 423 3.66 10.26 -7.24
CA ASP A 423 4.87 10.76 -6.57
C ASP A 423 4.50 11.34 -5.20
N GLY A 424 3.41 12.10 -5.08
CA GLY A 424 2.94 12.63 -3.79
C GLY A 424 2.64 11.53 -2.76
N ILE A 425 2.02 10.43 -3.20
CA ILE A 425 1.75 9.25 -2.37
C ILE A 425 3.08 8.57 -1.98
N SER A 426 3.93 8.26 -2.97
CA SER A 426 5.22 7.59 -2.77
C SER A 426 6.12 8.35 -1.81
N GLU A 427 6.25 9.67 -2.00
CA GLU A 427 7.03 10.56 -1.13
C GLU A 427 6.51 10.55 0.31
N ALA A 428 5.19 10.45 0.52
CA ALA A 428 4.61 10.37 1.86
C ALA A 428 5.04 9.07 2.57
N TYR A 429 4.97 7.93 1.88
CA TYR A 429 5.43 6.65 2.44
C TYR A 429 6.95 6.65 2.70
N ILE A 430 7.76 7.17 1.78
CA ILE A 430 9.21 7.31 1.96
C ILE A 430 9.52 8.18 3.19
N TYR A 431 8.83 9.31 3.35
CA TYR A 431 8.97 10.18 4.50
C TYR A 431 8.65 9.45 5.81
N MET A 432 7.53 8.73 5.85
CA MET A 432 7.10 7.98 7.04
C MET A 432 7.99 6.79 7.35
N ASN A 433 8.65 6.23 6.34
CA ASN A 433 9.69 5.23 6.47
C ASN A 433 11.06 5.83 6.86
N LYS A 434 11.10 7.11 7.28
CA LYS A 434 12.32 7.83 7.71
C LYS A 434 13.40 7.86 6.63
N GLY A 435 13.00 7.90 5.36
CA GLY A 435 13.91 7.85 4.22
C GLY A 435 14.52 6.46 3.97
N ASN A 436 14.05 5.41 4.65
CA ASN A 436 14.44 4.05 4.31
C ASN A 436 13.88 3.70 2.92
N LYS A 437 14.78 3.69 1.93
CA LYS A 437 14.48 3.32 0.55
C LYS A 437 14.47 1.81 0.31
N TYR A 438 14.68 0.99 1.34
CA TYR A 438 14.71 -0.47 1.21
C TYR A 438 13.53 -1.10 1.95
N ILE A 439 12.90 -2.06 1.28
CA ILE A 439 11.88 -2.94 1.84
C ILE A 439 12.55 -4.01 2.70
N ALA A 440 13.66 -4.58 2.22
CA ALA A 440 14.42 -5.61 2.92
C ALA A 440 15.93 -5.44 2.67
N THR A 441 16.73 -5.86 3.65
CA THR A 441 18.19 -5.81 3.61
C THR A 441 18.76 -7.15 4.06
N PHE A 442 19.65 -7.73 3.25
CA PHE A 442 20.34 -8.99 3.51
C PHE A 442 21.83 -8.74 3.67
N GLU A 443 22.35 -8.95 4.87
CA GLU A 443 23.74 -8.68 5.21
C GLU A 443 24.57 -9.96 5.26
N PHE A 444 25.80 -9.87 4.74
CA PHE A 444 26.80 -10.94 4.69
C PHE A 444 28.19 -10.41 5.06
N ILE A 445 29.01 -11.30 5.62
CA ILE A 445 30.45 -11.06 5.88
C ILE A 445 31.25 -12.10 5.09
N LEU A 446 32.21 -11.65 4.30
CA LEU A 446 33.08 -12.51 3.49
C LEU A 446 34.52 -12.35 3.93
N THR A 447 35.14 -13.43 4.40
CA THR A 447 36.54 -13.43 4.85
C THR A 447 37.42 -14.29 3.96
N LYS A 448 38.71 -13.98 4.00
CA LYS A 448 39.73 -14.86 3.44
C LYS A 448 39.80 -16.18 4.19
#